data_AF-X1MF59-F1
#
_entry.id   AF-X1MF59-F1
#
_cell.length_a   1.000
_cell.length_b   1.000
_cell.length_c   1.000
_cell.angle_alpha   90.00
_cell.angle_beta   90.00
_cell.angle_gamma   90.00
#
_symmetry.space_group_name_H-M   'P 1'
#
loop_
_entity.id
_entity.type
_entity.pdbx_description
1 polymer ?
#
loop_
_entity_poly.entity_id
_entity_poly.type
_entity_poly.pdbx_seq_one_letter_code
_entity_poly.pdbx_strand_id
1 'polypeptide(L)'
;IQAVKIYLYRKEYEKALRYFKSPYRSTYYYSGQSEVFSVAKELEVLYPEQILEFYKSSVGNLNVSTSRKIYTQNAVAVMRVRRVLVDIMKRIDEWKKYAVPIKSNNINRPAFQDEFSRVIPDWRSL
;
A
#
# COMPACT_ATOMS: atom_id res chain seq x y z
N ILE A 1 -15.05 9.76 3.99
CA ILE A 1 -14.83 8.39 4.53
C ILE A 1 -16.02 7.88 5.37
N GLN A 2 -16.71 8.73 6.14
CA GLN A 2 -17.85 8.33 6.99
C GLN A 2 -18.96 7.55 6.27
N ALA A 3 -19.37 7.97 5.06
CA ALA A 3 -20.35 7.21 4.27
C ALA A 3 -19.88 5.79 3.92
N VAL A 4 -18.58 5.60 3.66
CA VAL A 4 -17.99 4.28 3.37
C VAL A 4 -18.11 3.36 4.57
N LYS A 5 -17.89 3.88 5.78
CA LYS A 5 -18.10 3.12 7.02
C LYS A 5 -19.53 2.69 7.23
N ILE A 6 -20.50 3.55 6.90
CA ILE A 6 -21.93 3.20 6.96
C ILE A 6 -22.21 2.03 6.00
N TYR A 7 -21.66 2.07 4.79
CA TYR A 7 -21.78 0.96 3.84
C TYR A 7 -21.13 -0.33 4.38
N LEU A 8 -19.94 -0.27 4.98
CA LEU A 8 -19.31 -1.43 5.62
C LEU A 8 -20.15 -2.02 6.75
N TYR A 9 -20.65 -1.16 7.66
CA TYR A 9 -21.53 -1.57 8.76
C TYR A 9 -22.79 -2.27 8.26
N ARG A 10 -23.38 -1.78 7.16
CA ARG A 10 -24.55 -2.38 6.51
C ARG A 10 -24.23 -3.56 5.59
N LYS A 11 -22.95 -3.97 5.51
CA LYS A 11 -22.46 -5.00 4.58
C LYS A 11 -22.71 -4.69 3.09
N GLU A 12 -22.86 -3.41 2.76
CA GLU A 12 -23.03 -2.90 1.39
C GLU A 12 -21.66 -2.74 0.71
N TYR A 13 -20.89 -3.84 0.64
CA TYR A 13 -19.46 -3.79 0.30
C TYR A 13 -19.18 -3.23 -1.09
N GLU A 14 -20.03 -3.50 -2.09
CA GLU A 14 -19.86 -2.94 -3.43
C GLU A 14 -19.96 -1.42 -3.45
N LYS A 15 -20.87 -0.84 -2.64
CA LYS A 15 -21.00 0.61 -2.52
C LYS A 15 -19.79 1.20 -1.80
N ALA A 16 -19.27 0.51 -0.79
CA ALA A 16 -18.03 0.89 -0.14
C ALA A 16 -16.85 0.86 -1.13
N LEU A 17 -16.77 -0.19 -1.97
CA LEU A 17 -15.69 -0.39 -2.94
C LEU A 17 -15.61 0.71 -3.99
N ARG A 18 -16.75 1.28 -4.40
CA ARG A 18 -16.78 2.41 -5.36
C ARG A 18 -15.93 3.60 -4.90
N TYR A 19 -15.75 3.78 -3.60
CA TYR A 19 -14.87 4.81 -3.06
C TYR A 19 -13.41 4.63 -3.49
N PHE A 20 -12.93 3.39 -3.48
CA PHE A 20 -11.53 3.01 -3.75
C PHE A 20 -11.22 2.90 -5.25
N LYS A 21 -12.24 2.69 -6.08
CA LYS A 21 -12.12 2.65 -7.54
C LYS A 21 -11.95 4.02 -8.20
N SER A 22 -12.12 5.12 -7.46
CA SER A 22 -12.08 6.46 -8.04
C SER A 22 -10.63 6.95 -8.24
N PRO A 23 -10.16 7.18 -9.48
CA PRO A 23 -8.77 7.57 -9.77
C PRO A 23 -8.41 8.94 -9.21
N TYR A 24 -9.40 9.79 -8.90
CA TYR A 24 -9.19 11.15 -8.40
C TYR A 24 -8.87 11.23 -6.90
N ARG A 25 -8.97 10.11 -6.15
CA ARG A 25 -8.88 10.13 -4.68
C ARG A 25 -7.58 9.54 -4.13
N SER A 26 -6.77 8.87 -4.95
CA SER A 26 -5.53 8.22 -4.51
C SER A 26 -4.42 9.21 -4.17
N THR A 27 -4.37 10.35 -4.88
CA THR A 27 -3.31 11.37 -4.78
C THR A 27 -3.28 12.15 -3.47
N TYR A 28 -4.34 12.10 -2.66
CA TYR A 28 -4.44 12.88 -1.41
C TYR A 28 -4.08 12.09 -0.15
N TYR A 29 -3.89 10.77 -0.23
CA TYR A 29 -3.58 9.92 0.93
C TYR A 29 -2.11 9.57 1.01
N TYR A 30 -1.26 10.60 1.02
CA TYR A 30 0.13 10.43 1.41
C TYR A 30 0.21 10.25 2.92
N SER A 31 0.91 9.21 3.35
CA SER A 31 1.25 8.89 4.75
C SER A 31 0.19 8.18 5.60
N GLY A 32 0.45 6.89 5.83
CA GLY A 32 0.49 6.31 7.18
C GLY A 32 -0.80 6.04 7.94
N GLN A 33 -1.68 7.01 8.13
CA GLN A 33 -2.66 6.96 9.23
C GLN A 33 -4.05 7.52 8.88
N SER A 34 -4.36 7.68 7.60
CA SER A 34 -5.74 8.00 7.23
C SER A 34 -6.65 6.80 7.51
N GLU A 35 -7.79 7.08 8.14
CA GLU A 35 -8.92 6.17 8.35
C GLU A 35 -9.38 5.48 7.05
N VAL A 36 -9.03 6.04 5.89
CA VAL A 36 -9.23 5.40 4.60
C VAL A 36 -8.58 4.01 4.51
N PHE A 37 -7.40 3.82 5.14
CA PHE A 37 -6.63 2.59 5.06
C PHE A 37 -7.19 1.50 5.98
N SER A 38 -7.78 1.86 7.13
CA SER A 38 -8.48 0.89 7.98
C SER A 38 -9.74 0.37 7.30
N VAL A 39 -10.52 1.27 6.68
CA VAL A 39 -11.70 0.91 5.88
C VAL A 39 -11.31 0.03 4.68
N ALA A 40 -10.21 0.36 3.97
CA ALA A 40 -9.71 -0.47 2.88
C ALA A 40 -9.31 -1.87 3.35
N LYS A 41 -8.70 -1.97 4.54
CA LYS A 41 -8.25 -3.24 5.13
C LYS A 41 -9.41 -4.23 5.31
N GLU A 42 -10.59 -3.75 5.68
CA GLU A 42 -11.79 -4.58 5.84
C GLU A 42 -12.27 -5.20 4.51
N LEU A 43 -11.88 -4.63 3.37
CA LEU A 43 -12.25 -5.11 2.04
C LEU A 43 -11.17 -5.96 1.36
N GLU A 44 -9.97 -6.09 1.94
CA GLU A 44 -8.85 -6.78 1.29
C GLU A 44 -9.18 -8.24 0.94
N VAL A 45 -9.96 -8.94 1.78
CA VAL A 45 -10.29 -10.36 1.55
C VAL A 45 -11.39 -10.51 0.48
N LEU A 46 -12.34 -9.59 0.43
CA LEU A 46 -13.48 -9.65 -0.48
C LEU A 46 -13.15 -9.11 -1.88
N TYR A 47 -12.31 -8.08 -1.95
CA TYR A 47 -11.95 -7.37 -3.18
C TYR A 47 -10.44 -7.09 -3.25
N PRO A 48 -9.60 -8.13 -3.19
CA PRO A 48 -8.15 -7.96 -3.07
C PRO A 48 -7.54 -7.18 -4.23
N GLU A 49 -7.97 -7.43 -5.47
CA GLU A 49 -7.43 -6.76 -6.66
C GLU A 49 -7.69 -5.25 -6.65
N GLN A 50 -8.91 -4.86 -6.31
CA GLN A 50 -9.30 -3.44 -6.31
C GLN A 50 -8.64 -2.68 -5.16
N ILE A 51 -8.46 -3.33 -4.01
CA ILE A 51 -7.72 -2.74 -2.89
C ILE A 51 -6.22 -2.68 -3.18
N LEU A 52 -5.67 -3.67 -3.90
CA LEU A 52 -4.30 -3.65 -4.37
C LEU A 52 -4.03 -2.46 -5.29
N GLU A 53 -4.91 -2.18 -6.25
CA GLU A 53 -4.82 -1.01 -7.13
C GLU A 53 -4.84 0.29 -6.32
N PHE A 54 -5.77 0.41 -5.37
CA PHE A 54 -5.83 1.55 -4.46
C PHE A 54 -4.52 1.72 -3.68
N TYR A 55 -4.00 0.66 -3.06
CA TYR A 55 -2.74 0.73 -2.32
C TYR A 55 -1.56 1.12 -3.19
N LYS A 56 -1.41 0.52 -4.38
CA LYS A 56 -0.37 0.89 -5.35
C LYS A 56 -0.45 2.37 -5.73
N SER A 57 -1.66 2.89 -5.94
CA SER A 57 -1.89 4.30 -6.28
C SER A 57 -1.62 5.28 -5.12
N SER A 58 -1.61 4.78 -3.88
CA SER A 58 -1.29 5.56 -2.67
C SER A 58 0.18 5.52 -2.27
N VAL A 59 1.01 4.74 -2.97
CA VAL A 59 2.47 4.73 -2.75
C VAL A 59 3.03 6.06 -3.26
N GLY A 60 3.72 6.77 -2.38
CA GLY A 60 4.32 8.05 -2.73
C GLY A 60 5.48 7.93 -3.72
N ASN A 61 6.03 9.06 -4.15
CA ASN A 61 7.18 9.05 -5.06
C ASN A 61 8.41 8.41 -4.39
N LEU A 62 8.85 7.27 -4.93
CA LEU A 62 10.00 6.50 -4.44
C LEU A 62 11.32 6.88 -5.13
N ASN A 63 11.28 7.70 -6.18
CA ASN A 63 12.44 8.00 -7.02
C ASN A 63 13.17 9.28 -6.60
N VAL A 64 12.69 9.98 -5.57
CA VAL A 64 13.29 11.22 -5.06
C VAL A 64 13.99 10.99 -3.71
N SER A 65 15.14 11.64 -3.53
CA SER A 65 15.78 11.71 -2.22
C SER A 65 14.92 12.56 -1.28
N THR A 66 14.66 12.07 -0.08
CA THR A 66 13.83 12.75 0.92
C THR A 66 14.25 12.33 2.34
N SER A 67 13.55 12.85 3.35
CA SER A 67 13.82 12.54 4.75
C SER A 67 13.50 11.08 5.10
N ARG A 68 14.18 10.53 6.12
CA ARG A 68 13.88 9.20 6.67
C ARG A 68 12.41 9.02 7.04
N LYS A 69 11.77 10.07 7.56
CA LYS A 69 10.32 10.08 7.85
C LYS A 69 9.48 9.72 6.62
N ILE A 70 9.78 10.33 5.47
CA ILE A 70 9.05 10.04 4.23
C ILE A 70 9.39 8.63 3.72
N TYR A 71 10.64 8.17 3.83
CA TYR A 71 10.98 6.79 3.52
C TYR A 71 10.21 5.77 4.36
N THR A 72 10.08 5.98 5.67
CA THR A 72 9.26 5.13 6.54
C THR A 72 7.79 5.13 6.10
N GLN A 73 7.23 6.30 5.76
CA GLN A 73 5.85 6.39 5.26
C GLN A 73 5.65 5.63 3.94
N ASN A 74 6.61 5.74 3.03
CA ASN A 74 6.62 4.99 1.78
C ASN A 74 6.75 3.48 2.02
N ALA A 75 7.62 3.07 2.94
CA ALA A 75 7.78 1.67 3.32
C ALA A 75 6.47 1.08 3.89
N VAL A 76 5.75 1.84 4.72
CA VAL A 76 4.42 1.45 5.22
C VAL A 76 3.40 1.31 4.09
N ALA A 77 3.42 2.21 3.09
CA ALA A 77 2.54 2.10 1.93
C ALA A 77 2.85 0.85 1.10
N VAL A 78 4.13 0.58 0.83
CA VAL A 78 4.59 -0.62 0.11
C VAL A 78 4.29 -1.90 0.90
N MET A 79 4.36 -1.87 2.24
CA MET A 79 3.98 -3.00 3.09
C MET A 79 2.51 -3.41 2.94
N ARG A 80 1.60 -2.46 2.68
CA ARG A 80 0.19 -2.77 2.37
C ARG A 80 0.06 -3.52 1.04
N VAL A 81 0.82 -3.11 0.04
CA VAL A 81 0.90 -3.81 -1.25
C VAL A 81 1.42 -5.24 -1.05
N ARG A 82 2.51 -5.41 -0.29
CA ARG A 82 3.06 -6.73 0.07
C ARG A 82 2.01 -7.60 0.74
N ARG A 83 1.30 -7.07 1.76
CA ARG A 83 0.27 -7.79 2.49
C ARG A 83 -0.80 -8.36 1.57
N VAL A 84 -1.34 -7.54 0.66
CA VAL A 84 -2.39 -8.00 -0.25
C VAL A 84 -1.85 -9.06 -1.22
N LEU A 85 -0.70 -8.84 -1.84
CA LEU A 85 -0.11 -9.79 -2.78
C LEU A 85 0.29 -11.11 -2.11
N VAL A 86 1.03 -11.05 -1.00
CA VAL A 86 1.65 -12.21 -0.37
C VAL A 86 0.72 -12.88 0.64
N ASP A 87 0.14 -12.11 1.56
CA ASP A 87 -0.57 -12.70 2.70
C ASP A 87 -2.01 -13.08 2.31
N ILE A 88 -2.64 -12.34 1.40
CA ILE A 88 -4.05 -12.52 1.02
C ILE A 88 -4.18 -13.29 -0.28
N MET A 89 -3.54 -12.82 -1.35
CA MET A 89 -3.65 -13.44 -2.68
C MET A 89 -2.65 -14.59 -2.92
N LYS A 90 -1.66 -14.76 -2.04
CA LYS A 90 -0.58 -15.78 -2.13
C LYS A 90 0.26 -15.69 -3.42
N ARG A 91 0.39 -14.50 -4.00
CA ARG A 91 1.11 -14.22 -5.25
C ARG A 91 2.50 -13.64 -4.99
N ILE A 92 3.40 -14.49 -4.51
CA ILE A 92 4.78 -14.10 -4.17
C ILE A 92 5.55 -13.58 -5.39
N ASP A 93 5.34 -14.17 -6.57
CA ASP A 93 6.04 -13.76 -7.79
C ASP A 93 5.64 -12.36 -8.25
N GLU A 94 4.36 -11.99 -8.09
CA GLU A 94 3.90 -10.62 -8.35
C GLU A 94 4.49 -9.62 -7.37
N TRP A 95 4.64 -10.00 -6.10
CA TRP A 95 5.33 -9.18 -5.12
C TRP A 95 6.79 -8.94 -5.52
N LYS A 96 7.53 -9.97 -5.91
CA LYS A 96 8.93 -9.81 -6.38
C LYS A 96 9.01 -8.90 -7.61
N LYS A 97 8.13 -9.09 -8.60
CA LYS A 97 8.05 -8.23 -9.80
C LYS A 97 7.80 -6.76 -9.45
N TYR A 98 7.03 -6.49 -8.39
CA TYR A 98 6.74 -5.14 -7.93
C TYR A 98 7.89 -4.54 -7.09
N ALA A 99 8.46 -5.31 -6.17
CA ALA A 99 9.39 -4.81 -5.15
C ALA A 99 10.85 -4.72 -5.62
N VAL A 100 11.30 -5.66 -6.48
CA VAL A 100 12.68 -5.69 -6.98
C VAL A 100 13.05 -4.39 -7.71
N PRO A 101 12.24 -3.85 -8.64
CA PRO A 101 12.55 -2.58 -9.29
C PRO A 101 12.68 -1.42 -8.28
N ILE A 102 11.84 -1.38 -7.24
CA ILE A 102 11.91 -0.34 -6.20
C ILE A 102 13.25 -0.42 -5.46
N LYS A 103 13.66 -1.64 -5.08
CA LYS A 103 14.93 -1.88 -4.37
C LYS A 103 16.12 -1.47 -5.22
N SER A 104 16.17 -1.95 -6.47
CA SER A 104 17.26 -1.67 -7.41
C SER A 104 17.41 -0.18 -7.72
N ASN A 105 16.30 0.52 -7.97
CA ASN A 105 16.32 1.97 -8.24
C ASN A 105 16.81 2.81 -7.05
N ASN A 106 16.77 2.25 -5.83
CA ASN A 106 17.17 2.92 -4.60
C ASN A 106 18.40 2.26 -3.94
N ILE A 107 19.18 1.46 -4.67
CA ILE A 107 20.31 0.71 -4.09
C ILE A 107 21.38 1.64 -3.48
N ASN A 108 21.60 2.79 -4.11
CA ASN A 108 22.57 3.80 -3.68
C ASN A 108 22.06 4.72 -2.56
N ARG A 109 20.91 4.40 -1.93
CA ARG A 109 20.31 5.18 -0.85
C ARG A 109 20.24 4.34 0.43
N PRO A 110 21.32 4.27 1.24
CA PRO A 110 21.36 3.42 2.43
C PRO A 110 20.22 3.71 3.42
N ALA A 111 19.92 4.99 3.66
CA ALA A 111 18.81 5.37 4.53
C ALA A 111 17.45 4.89 4.02
N PHE A 112 17.24 4.82 2.70
CA PHE A 112 16.01 4.24 2.13
C PHE A 112 15.95 2.74 2.43
N GLN A 113 17.04 2.01 2.19
CA GLN A 113 17.14 0.57 2.43
C GLN A 113 16.93 0.22 3.91
N ASP A 114 17.51 1.01 4.81
CA ASP A 114 17.33 0.88 6.26
C ASP A 114 15.85 0.97 6.64
N GLU A 115 15.17 2.06 6.26
CA GLU A 115 13.76 2.27 6.64
C GLU A 115 12.84 1.21 6.02
N PHE A 116 13.10 0.80 4.77
CA PHE A 116 12.33 -0.27 4.13
C PHE A 116 12.54 -1.61 4.83
N SER A 117 13.78 -1.95 5.20
CA SER A 117 14.10 -3.20 5.88
C SER A 117 13.52 -3.32 7.29
N ARG A 118 13.24 -2.18 7.95
CA ARG A 118 12.58 -2.17 9.26
C ARG A 118 11.09 -2.49 9.17
N VAL A 119 10.45 -2.14 8.06
CA VAL A 119 8.98 -2.23 7.90
C VAL A 119 8.56 -3.46 7.10
N ILE A 120 9.33 -3.85 6.08
CA ILE A 120 9.00 -4.93 5.16
C ILE A 120 9.86 -6.17 5.51
N PRO A 121 9.26 -7.25 6.03
CA PRO A 121 10.01 -8.37 6.62
C PRO A 121 11.02 -9.04 5.69
N ASP A 122 10.67 -9.18 4.41
CA ASP A 122 11.44 -9.88 3.38
C ASP A 122 12.30 -8.94 2.52
N TRP A 123 12.38 -7.65 2.87
CA TRP A 123 13.08 -6.66 2.05
C TRP A 123 14.57 -6.96 1.86
N ARG A 124 15.24 -7.45 2.91
CA ARG A 124 16.67 -7.76 2.85
C ARG A 124 16.96 -8.92 1.90
N SER A 125 16.07 -9.90 1.86
CA SER A 125 16.16 -11.12 1.04
C SER A 125 15.61 -10.98 -0.39
N LEU A 126 15.02 -9.83 -0.73
CA LEU A 126 14.59 -9.51 -2.10
C LEU A 126 15.76 -9.34 -3.07
#